data_AF-A0A1Q5QUV6-F1
#
_entry.id   AF-A0A1Q5QUV6-F1
#
_cell.length_a   1.000
_cell.length_b   1.000
_cell.length_c   1.000
_cell.angle_alpha   90.00
_cell.angle_beta   90.00
_cell.angle_gamma   90.00
#
_symmetry.space_group_name_H-M   'P 1'
#
loop_
_entity.id
_entity.type
_entity.pdbx_description
1 polymer ?
#
loop_
_entity_poly.entity_id
_entity_poly.type
_entity_poly.pdbx_seq_one_letter_code
_entity_poly.pdbx_strand_id
1 'polypeptide(L)'
;MHVVRSVRLWMKEGRSDKLYEVDLVDLERADNDARYLVNFRYGRRGTSLRDGTKTPSPVTHANAEKLFDSVVVSKINDGYRRIDGDAPPLTVPDAGVDANGRDTELLRKLAVCARSAWPEKERDRLFWRLGVIRLTAAYPQLAAFAEKTGATDASYSLVYALARCGGADAADLLRRCADINVSLVTRDYAAYALASELMGARRSAPRLSLPRTTDAAATRDIEMALANGNGAGLIQALLAANSAQPGFANRFLIALAHHALADSAAHKTLLAAVRAMSPRPPYVQVLRRLFKYADLTDDGPLFAATARQFELAAPMYYRGRVYNDRVWLPGSRQALKLSEELQSTAPRIALSDQTLLYFKRRAWRMLRKRAELGQDAFTAMASELLLAFTDADGIKPATWTEHIRIERSYRPVPHAAEALSRVWSVSHLLHAAAPTSHFNARALTHRHVGARAPAQREEAFPTLWDAQPERLLRIATLARNHAAARFAA
;
A
#
# COMPACT_ATOMS: atom_id res chain seq x y z
N MET A 1 -5.91 -3.60 15.02
CA MET A 1 -6.15 -3.93 16.44
C MET A 1 -5.10 -4.95 16.82
N HIS A 2 -4.12 -4.48 17.58
CA HIS A 2 -2.88 -5.15 17.90
C HIS A 2 -2.73 -5.16 19.42
N VAL A 3 -2.54 -6.33 20.03
CA VAL A 3 -2.27 -6.40 21.48
C VAL A 3 -0.83 -5.98 21.71
N VAL A 4 -0.65 -4.88 22.44
CA VAL A 4 0.64 -4.29 22.79
C VAL A 4 1.25 -4.99 23.99
N ARG A 5 0.42 -5.33 24.99
CA ARG A 5 0.82 -5.99 26.23
C ARG A 5 -0.33 -6.84 26.75
N SER A 6 -0.05 -8.03 27.28
CA SER A 6 -1.05 -8.92 27.85
C SER A 6 -0.50 -9.56 29.12
N VAL A 7 -1.33 -9.66 30.16
CA VAL A 7 -0.97 -10.33 31.42
C VAL A 7 -2.09 -11.29 31.79
N ARG A 8 -1.73 -12.54 32.11
CA ARG A 8 -2.65 -13.56 32.64
C ARG A 8 -2.41 -13.76 34.12
N LEU A 9 -3.49 -13.65 34.88
CA LEU A 9 -3.51 -13.73 36.33
C LEU A 9 -4.41 -14.89 36.75
N TRP A 10 -3.96 -15.63 37.75
CA TRP A 10 -4.65 -16.82 38.24
C TRP A 10 -4.75 -16.81 39.75
N MET A 11 -5.91 -17.24 40.25
CA MET A 11 -6.18 -17.39 41.66
C MET A 11 -7.03 -18.63 41.90
N LYS A 12 -6.62 -19.46 42.87
CA LYS A 12 -7.42 -20.58 43.34
C LYS A 12 -7.95 -20.28 44.74
N GLU A 13 -9.27 -20.22 44.87
CA GLU A 13 -9.97 -19.91 46.12
C GLU A 13 -11.02 -20.99 46.38
N GLY A 14 -10.75 -21.90 47.31
CA GLY A 14 -11.56 -23.09 47.55
C GLY A 14 -11.69 -23.98 46.30
N ARG A 15 -12.94 -24.22 45.85
CA ARG A 15 -13.25 -24.95 44.60
C ARG A 15 -13.20 -24.06 43.34
N SER A 16 -12.99 -22.75 43.49
CA SER A 16 -13.01 -21.79 42.39
C SER A 16 -11.60 -21.60 41.80
N ASP A 17 -11.47 -21.91 40.51
CA ASP A 17 -10.24 -21.77 39.73
C ASP A 17 -10.37 -20.56 38.79
N LYS A 18 -10.00 -19.36 39.27
CA LYS A 18 -10.29 -18.08 38.61
C LYS A 18 -9.12 -17.69 37.69
N LEU A 19 -9.46 -17.30 36.47
CA LEU A 19 -8.54 -16.73 35.47
C LEU A 19 -8.98 -15.30 35.16
N TYR A 20 -8.01 -14.39 35.09
CA TYR A 20 -8.21 -13.00 34.73
C TYR A 20 -7.12 -12.59 33.73
N GLU A 21 -7.50 -12.19 32.53
CA GLU A 21 -6.57 -11.73 31.51
C GLU A 21 -6.80 -10.24 31.25
N VAL A 22 -5.72 -9.48 31.10
CA VAL A 22 -5.76 -8.03 30.80
C VAL A 22 -4.93 -7.79 29.55
N ASP A 23 -5.53 -7.10 28.57
CA ASP A 23 -4.92 -6.77 27.30
C ASP A 23 -4.87 -5.25 27.10
N LEU A 24 -3.68 -4.70 26.85
CA LEU A 24 -3.49 -3.38 26.28
C LEU A 24 -3.51 -3.51 24.77
N VAL A 25 -4.46 -2.87 24.11
CA VAL A 25 -4.71 -3.02 22.68
C VAL A 25 -4.55 -1.69 21.96
N ASP A 26 -3.67 -1.65 20.95
CA ASP A 26 -3.62 -0.57 19.98
C ASP A 26 -4.67 -0.82 18.89
N LEU A 27 -5.59 0.11 18.68
CA LEU A 27 -6.59 0.00 17.63
C LEU A 27 -6.02 0.15 16.21
N GLU A 28 -4.75 0.56 16.06
CA GLU A 28 -4.09 0.88 14.77
C GLU A 28 -4.91 1.85 13.91
N ARG A 29 -5.65 2.75 14.56
CA ARG A 29 -6.26 3.89 13.88
C ARG A 29 -5.20 4.97 13.75
N ALA A 30 -4.79 5.25 12.51
CA ALA A 30 -4.02 6.45 12.24
C ALA A 30 -4.87 7.67 12.63
N ASP A 31 -4.23 8.64 13.29
CA ASP A 31 -4.73 10.00 13.54
C ASP A 31 -5.26 10.35 14.95
N ASN A 32 -4.99 9.58 16.01
CA ASN A 32 -5.16 10.07 17.40
C ASN A 32 -4.16 9.41 18.37
N ASP A 33 -3.61 10.19 19.31
CA ASP A 33 -2.83 9.65 20.44
C ASP A 33 -3.74 8.79 21.32
N ALA A 34 -5.01 9.17 21.46
CA ALA A 34 -6.03 8.38 22.11
C ALA A 34 -6.53 7.24 21.20
N ARG A 35 -5.75 6.16 21.13
CA ARG A 35 -6.04 4.98 20.28
C ARG A 35 -5.91 3.63 21.00
N TYR A 36 -5.59 3.64 22.29
CA TYR A 36 -5.36 2.45 23.08
C TYR A 36 -6.57 2.10 23.93
N LEU A 37 -6.88 0.81 24.04
CA LEU A 37 -7.89 0.27 24.93
C LEU A 37 -7.24 -0.67 25.94
N VAL A 38 -7.75 -0.69 27.17
CA VAL A 38 -7.42 -1.69 28.18
C VAL A 38 -8.64 -2.58 28.36
N ASN A 39 -8.57 -3.79 27.85
CA ASN A 39 -9.63 -4.79 27.93
C ASN A 39 -9.25 -5.85 28.97
N PHE A 40 -10.25 -6.50 29.53
CA PHE A 40 -10.04 -7.62 30.43
C PHE A 40 -11.06 -8.71 30.19
N ARG A 41 -10.73 -9.91 30.64
CA ARG A 41 -11.60 -11.09 30.56
C ARG A 41 -11.43 -11.89 31.83
N TYR A 42 -12.52 -12.43 32.34
CA TYR A 42 -12.49 -13.16 33.60
C TYR A 42 -13.47 -14.33 33.61
N GLY A 43 -13.13 -15.37 34.36
CA GLY A 43 -13.98 -16.55 34.48
C GLY A 43 -13.26 -17.69 35.15
N ARG A 44 -13.90 -18.87 35.12
CA ARG A 44 -13.27 -20.09 35.60
C ARG A 44 -12.32 -20.63 34.53
N ARG A 45 -11.12 -21.04 34.91
CA ARG A 45 -10.14 -21.64 33.99
C ARG A 45 -10.72 -22.87 33.30
N GLY A 46 -10.59 -22.96 31.98
CA GLY A 46 -11.18 -24.03 31.16
C GLY A 46 -12.64 -23.80 30.73
N THR A 47 -13.24 -22.65 31.07
CA THR A 47 -14.59 -22.26 30.61
C THR A 47 -14.53 -20.99 29.77
N SER A 48 -15.63 -20.64 29.10
CA SER A 48 -15.74 -19.37 28.37
C SER A 48 -15.60 -18.19 29.33
N LEU A 49 -14.62 -17.33 29.08
CA LEU A 49 -14.38 -16.12 29.86
C LEU A 49 -15.38 -15.01 29.47
N ARG A 50 -15.76 -14.20 30.45
CA ARG A 50 -16.58 -13.00 30.23
C ARG A 50 -15.68 -11.82 29.92
N ASP A 51 -15.90 -11.18 28.78
CA ASP A 51 -15.15 -9.99 28.37
C ASP A 51 -15.68 -8.72 29.04
N GLY A 52 -14.79 -7.77 29.29
CA GLY A 52 -15.07 -6.43 29.78
C GLY A 52 -14.02 -5.43 29.31
N THR A 53 -14.30 -4.14 29.49
CA THR A 53 -13.36 -3.08 29.13
C THR A 53 -13.19 -2.12 30.30
N LYS A 54 -11.94 -1.71 30.58
CA LYS A 54 -11.63 -0.68 31.57
C LYS A 54 -11.72 0.72 30.96
N THR A 55 -11.57 0.82 29.65
CA THR A 55 -11.63 2.05 28.87
C THR A 55 -12.74 1.95 27.82
N PRO A 56 -13.98 2.40 28.12
CA PRO A 56 -15.07 2.35 27.15
C PRO A 56 -14.83 3.21 25.90
N SER A 57 -13.90 4.16 25.99
CA SER A 57 -13.38 4.96 24.87
C SER A 57 -11.85 4.87 24.80
N PRO A 58 -11.23 4.97 23.61
CA PRO A 58 -9.77 4.94 23.47
C PRO A 58 -9.06 6.05 24.25
N VAL A 59 -7.91 5.74 24.84
CA VAL A 59 -7.05 6.66 25.62
C VAL A 59 -5.63 6.70 25.07
N THR A 60 -4.83 7.66 25.54
CA THR A 60 -3.42 7.80 25.12
C THR A 60 -2.57 6.62 25.59
N HIS A 61 -1.44 6.36 24.93
CA HIS A 61 -0.54 5.25 25.30
C HIS A 61 -0.17 5.30 26.79
N ALA A 62 0.33 6.46 27.25
CA ALA A 62 0.75 6.66 28.62
C ALA A 62 -0.39 6.45 29.64
N ASN A 63 -1.62 6.83 29.30
CA ASN A 63 -2.79 6.59 30.17
C ASN A 63 -3.22 5.12 30.12
N ALA A 64 -3.14 4.46 28.96
CA ALA A 64 -3.42 3.03 28.83
C ALA A 64 -2.44 2.19 29.64
N GLU A 65 -1.14 2.51 29.62
CA GLU A 65 -0.11 1.84 30.41
C GLU A 65 -0.38 1.96 31.91
N LYS A 66 -0.64 3.18 32.40
CA LYS A 66 -1.00 3.42 33.81
C LYS A 66 -2.25 2.65 34.24
N LEU A 67 -3.29 2.65 33.40
CA LEU A 67 -4.52 1.92 33.68
C LEU A 67 -4.30 0.40 33.66
N PHE A 68 -3.49 -0.09 32.73
CA PHE A 68 -3.10 -1.51 32.64
C PHE A 68 -2.37 -1.96 33.90
N ASP A 69 -1.31 -1.24 34.31
CA ASP A 69 -0.54 -1.55 35.51
C ASP A 69 -1.39 -1.45 36.78
N SER A 70 -2.27 -0.45 36.86
CA SER A 70 -3.23 -0.30 37.97
C SER A 70 -4.16 -1.50 38.10
N VAL A 71 -4.71 -2.02 36.98
CA VAL A 71 -5.56 -3.20 37.00
C VAL A 71 -4.78 -4.44 37.45
N VAL A 72 -3.55 -4.62 36.96
CA VAL A 72 -2.70 -5.75 37.33
C VAL A 72 -2.33 -5.71 38.81
N VAL A 73 -1.89 -4.57 39.33
CA VAL A 73 -1.55 -4.39 40.75
C VAL A 73 -2.77 -4.60 41.64
N SER A 74 -3.93 -4.05 41.28
CA SER A 74 -5.18 -4.28 42.01
C SER A 74 -5.52 -5.77 42.09
N LYS A 75 -5.40 -6.52 40.99
CA LYS A 75 -5.71 -7.96 40.99
C LYS A 75 -4.67 -8.78 41.75
N ILE A 76 -3.41 -8.38 41.75
CA ILE A 76 -2.38 -9.03 42.58
C ILE A 76 -2.68 -8.81 44.07
N ASN A 77 -3.07 -7.59 44.45
CA ASN A 77 -3.50 -7.28 45.82
C ASN A 77 -4.77 -8.05 46.22
N ASP A 78 -5.67 -8.33 45.27
CA ASP A 78 -6.85 -9.20 45.46
C ASP A 78 -6.50 -10.70 45.59
N GLY A 79 -5.21 -11.09 45.52
CA GLY A 79 -4.75 -12.46 45.72
C GLY A 79 -4.43 -13.26 44.44
N TYR A 80 -4.49 -12.62 43.26
CA TYR A 80 -4.09 -13.27 42.01
C TYR A 80 -2.57 -13.33 41.86
N ARG A 81 -2.07 -14.40 41.24
CA ARG A 81 -0.67 -14.59 40.89
C ARG A 81 -0.50 -14.56 39.38
N ARG A 82 0.60 -13.98 38.88
CA ARG A 82 0.94 -14.05 37.45
C ARG A 82 1.21 -15.49 37.06
N ILE A 83 0.70 -15.91 35.90
CA ILE A 83 1.13 -17.14 35.24
C ILE A 83 2.23 -16.74 34.25
N ASP A 84 3.41 -17.33 34.37
CA ASP A 84 4.53 -17.00 33.51
C ASP A 84 4.23 -17.19 32.02
N GLY A 85 4.62 -16.16 31.28
CA GLY A 85 4.23 -15.84 29.92
C GLY A 85 4.22 -14.33 29.72
N ASP A 86 5.23 -13.63 30.25
CA ASP A 86 5.52 -12.25 29.88
C ASP A 86 6.00 -12.33 28.43
N ALA A 87 5.08 -12.18 27.48
CA ALA A 87 5.47 -12.01 26.10
C ALA A 87 6.23 -10.68 26.05
N PRO A 88 7.52 -10.67 25.66
CA PRO A 88 8.31 -9.46 25.72
C PRO A 88 7.64 -8.39 24.84
N PRO A 89 7.76 -7.10 25.22
CA PRO A 89 7.29 -6.01 24.39
C PRO A 89 7.94 -6.16 23.00
N LEU A 90 7.15 -6.01 21.95
CA LEU A 90 7.66 -5.85 20.59
C LEU A 90 8.42 -4.52 20.53
N THR A 91 9.66 -4.54 21.00
CA THR A 91 10.68 -3.55 20.69
C THR A 91 10.88 -3.50 19.18
N VAL A 92 11.33 -2.33 18.72
CA VAL A 92 11.86 -2.05 17.37
C VAL A 92 12.40 -3.34 16.74
N PRO A 93 11.97 -3.74 15.53
CA PRO A 93 12.43 -4.99 14.97
C PRO A 93 13.95 -4.91 14.82
N ASP A 94 14.62 -5.52 15.78
CA ASP A 94 15.90 -6.17 15.54
C ASP A 94 15.66 -7.14 14.38
N ALA A 95 16.56 -7.11 13.42
CA ALA A 95 16.57 -8.01 12.30
C ALA A 95 16.80 -9.44 12.82
N GLY A 96 15.76 -10.09 13.35
CA GLY A 96 15.93 -11.35 14.06
C GLY A 96 14.70 -11.92 14.77
N VAL A 97 13.48 -11.39 14.61
CA VAL A 97 12.30 -12.23 14.92
C VAL A 97 12.28 -13.31 13.85
N ASP A 98 12.65 -14.54 14.23
CA ASP A 98 12.72 -15.70 13.35
C ASP A 98 11.63 -15.64 12.28
N ALA A 99 12.03 -15.40 11.03
CA ALA A 99 11.12 -15.40 9.88
C ALA A 99 10.26 -16.68 9.90
N ASN A 100 10.86 -17.78 10.35
CA ASN A 100 10.22 -19.06 10.60
C ASN A 100 8.98 -18.98 11.49
N GLY A 101 8.97 -18.21 12.59
CA GLY A 101 7.83 -18.12 13.50
C GLY A 101 6.63 -17.38 12.87
N ARG A 102 6.91 -16.29 12.15
CA ARG A 102 5.85 -15.50 11.47
C ARG A 102 5.28 -16.24 10.28
N ASP A 103 6.12 -16.92 9.50
CA ASP A 103 5.72 -17.68 8.33
C ASP A 103 4.89 -18.90 8.75
N THR A 104 5.31 -19.59 9.81
CA THR A 104 4.54 -20.68 10.41
C THR A 104 3.15 -20.22 10.84
N GLU A 105 3.03 -19.05 11.47
CA GLU A 105 1.72 -18.50 11.87
C GLU A 105 0.85 -18.14 10.65
N LEU A 106 1.43 -17.63 9.56
CA LEU A 106 0.68 -17.36 8.33
C LEU A 106 0.20 -18.64 7.63
N LEU A 107 1.03 -19.68 7.60
CA LEU A 107 0.65 -21.01 7.10
C LEU A 107 -0.45 -21.63 7.96
N ARG A 108 -0.37 -21.48 9.29
CA ARG A 108 -1.43 -21.93 10.21
C ARG A 108 -2.74 -21.20 9.94
N LYS A 109 -2.70 -19.87 9.78
CA LYS A 109 -3.90 -19.08 9.42
C LYS A 109 -4.48 -19.50 8.07
N LEU A 110 -3.63 -19.77 7.08
CA LEU A 110 -4.07 -20.25 5.77
C LEU A 110 -4.76 -21.62 5.88
N ALA A 111 -4.21 -22.53 6.67
CA ALA A 111 -4.80 -23.85 6.91
C ALA A 111 -6.17 -23.76 7.61
N VAL A 112 -6.33 -22.84 8.56
CA VAL A 112 -7.62 -22.56 9.19
C VAL A 112 -8.59 -21.93 8.18
N CYS A 113 -8.13 -20.98 7.38
CA CYS A 113 -8.94 -20.33 6.34
C CYS A 113 -9.44 -21.31 5.26
N ALA A 114 -8.70 -22.38 4.97
CA ALA A 114 -9.13 -23.41 4.02
C ALA A 114 -10.26 -24.31 4.56
N ARG A 115 -10.31 -24.49 5.89
CA ARG A 115 -11.27 -25.38 6.56
C ARG A 115 -12.50 -24.65 7.11
N SER A 116 -12.40 -23.36 7.39
CA SER A 116 -13.44 -22.57 8.04
C SER A 116 -13.89 -21.40 7.18
N ALA A 117 -15.15 -21.00 7.31
CA ALA A 117 -15.67 -19.81 6.64
C ALA A 117 -15.05 -18.55 7.25
N TRP A 118 -14.21 -17.86 6.47
CA TRP A 118 -13.65 -16.56 6.83
C TRP A 118 -14.40 -15.44 6.12
N PRO A 119 -14.53 -14.26 6.74
CA PRO A 119 -14.98 -13.06 6.04
C PRO A 119 -14.05 -12.78 4.84
N GLU A 120 -14.64 -12.50 3.67
CA GLU A 120 -13.90 -12.30 2.42
C GLU A 120 -12.76 -11.29 2.58
N LYS A 121 -13.02 -10.17 3.27
CA LYS A 121 -12.04 -9.12 3.51
C LYS A 121 -10.82 -9.60 4.32
N GLU A 122 -11.00 -10.51 5.28
CA GLU A 122 -9.92 -11.03 6.10
C GLU A 122 -9.09 -12.06 5.33
N ARG A 123 -9.76 -12.92 4.58
CA ARG A 123 -9.15 -13.86 3.65
C ARG A 123 -8.31 -13.14 2.59
N ASP A 124 -8.86 -12.11 1.95
CA ASP A 124 -8.15 -11.33 0.93
C ASP A 124 -6.93 -10.60 1.50
N ARG A 125 -7.01 -10.10 2.74
CA ARG A 125 -5.85 -9.53 3.44
C ARG A 125 -4.77 -10.57 3.72
N LEU A 126 -5.15 -11.81 4.05
CA LEU A 126 -4.22 -12.91 4.25
C LEU A 126 -3.51 -13.26 2.93
N PHE A 127 -4.26 -13.47 1.85
CA PHE A 127 -3.70 -13.73 0.51
C PHE A 127 -2.77 -12.61 0.05
N TRP A 128 -3.19 -11.36 0.23
CA TRP A 128 -2.36 -10.20 -0.06
C TRP A 128 -1.04 -10.24 0.73
N ARG A 129 -1.10 -10.54 2.03
CA ARG A 129 0.09 -10.61 2.88
C ARG A 129 1.04 -11.72 2.44
N LEU A 130 0.52 -12.91 2.13
CA LEU A 130 1.30 -14.05 1.63
C LEU A 130 2.05 -13.69 0.33
N GLY A 131 1.37 -13.04 -0.62
CA GLY A 131 2.00 -12.62 -1.88
C GLY A 131 3.05 -11.51 -1.73
N VAL A 132 2.86 -10.59 -0.75
CA VAL A 132 3.86 -9.55 -0.46
C VAL A 132 5.16 -10.16 0.07
N ILE A 133 5.06 -11.13 0.98
CA ILE A 133 6.24 -11.81 1.54
C ILE A 133 6.79 -12.90 0.61
N ARG A 134 6.06 -13.27 -0.45
CA ARG A 134 6.39 -14.35 -1.40
C ARG A 134 6.63 -15.70 -0.70
N LEU A 135 5.74 -16.07 0.22
CA LEU A 135 5.90 -17.32 0.99
C LEU A 135 5.61 -18.54 0.12
N THR A 136 6.65 -19.11 -0.50
CA THR A 136 6.55 -20.24 -1.44
C THR A 136 5.90 -21.46 -0.80
N ALA A 137 6.18 -21.73 0.48
CA ALA A 137 5.56 -22.81 1.25
C ALA A 137 4.03 -22.70 1.37
N ALA A 138 3.44 -21.53 1.12
CA ALA A 138 1.98 -21.35 1.12
C ALA A 138 1.32 -21.83 -0.17
N TYR A 139 2.08 -22.03 -1.26
CA TYR A 139 1.54 -22.33 -2.58
C TYR A 139 0.64 -23.57 -2.62
N PRO A 140 1.02 -24.74 -2.05
CA PRO A 140 0.16 -25.93 -2.12
C PRO A 140 -1.23 -25.71 -1.53
N GLN A 141 -1.32 -24.96 -0.42
CA GLN A 141 -2.60 -24.62 0.21
C GLN A 141 -3.38 -23.57 -0.58
N LEU A 142 -2.69 -22.57 -1.18
CA LEU A 142 -3.32 -21.59 -2.07
C LEU A 142 -3.88 -22.25 -3.33
N ALA A 143 -3.15 -23.19 -3.93
CA ALA A 143 -3.57 -23.96 -5.08
C ALA A 143 -4.81 -24.81 -4.77
N ALA A 144 -4.78 -25.58 -3.68
CA ALA A 144 -5.95 -26.34 -3.23
C ALA A 144 -7.17 -25.45 -2.96
N PHE A 145 -6.94 -24.26 -2.37
CA PHE A 145 -8.00 -23.28 -2.15
C PHE A 145 -8.58 -22.77 -3.49
N ALA A 146 -7.73 -22.49 -4.48
CA ALA A 146 -8.15 -22.02 -5.79
C ALA A 146 -8.93 -23.09 -6.57
N GLU A 147 -8.53 -24.36 -6.49
CA GLU A 147 -9.29 -25.47 -7.11
C GLU A 147 -10.68 -25.61 -6.48
N LYS A 148 -10.77 -25.56 -5.14
CA LYS A 148 -12.03 -25.62 -4.42
C LYS A 148 -12.96 -24.44 -4.73
N THR A 149 -12.39 -23.24 -4.82
CA THR A 149 -13.16 -22.02 -5.13
C THR A 149 -13.58 -21.99 -6.59
N GLY A 150 -12.79 -22.59 -7.48
CA GLY A 150 -12.95 -22.49 -8.92
C GLY A 150 -12.30 -21.23 -9.49
N ALA A 151 -11.74 -21.36 -10.70
CA ALA A 151 -11.08 -20.25 -11.39
C ALA A 151 -12.04 -19.10 -11.76
N THR A 152 -13.33 -19.42 -11.94
CA THR A 152 -14.42 -18.48 -12.23
C THR A 152 -14.56 -17.43 -11.13
N ASP A 153 -14.48 -17.86 -9.86
CA ASP A 153 -14.76 -17.04 -8.67
C ASP A 153 -13.51 -16.68 -7.87
N ALA A 154 -12.31 -17.02 -8.39
CA ALA A 154 -11.06 -16.67 -7.75
C ALA A 154 -10.95 -15.16 -7.53
N SER A 155 -10.71 -14.75 -6.28
CA SER A 155 -10.59 -13.33 -5.95
C SER A 155 -9.29 -12.75 -6.53
N TYR A 156 -9.29 -11.43 -6.74
CA TYR A 156 -8.11 -10.70 -7.18
C TYR A 156 -6.89 -10.95 -6.26
N SER A 157 -7.13 -10.97 -4.95
CA SER A 157 -6.07 -11.21 -3.95
C SER A 157 -5.55 -12.64 -3.99
N LEU A 158 -6.39 -13.62 -4.33
CA LEU A 158 -5.97 -15.01 -4.54
C LEU A 158 -5.08 -15.14 -5.78
N VAL A 159 -5.46 -14.52 -6.91
CA VAL A 159 -4.61 -14.50 -8.13
C VAL A 159 -3.25 -13.86 -7.85
N TYR A 160 -3.22 -12.76 -7.08
CA TYR A 160 -1.97 -12.15 -6.62
C TYR A 160 -1.11 -13.13 -5.81
N ALA A 161 -1.70 -13.82 -4.83
CA ALA A 161 -1.00 -14.77 -3.99
C ALA A 161 -0.48 -15.98 -4.78
N LEU A 162 -1.28 -16.54 -5.68
CA LEU A 162 -0.88 -17.63 -6.58
C LEU A 162 0.35 -17.25 -7.41
N ALA A 163 0.30 -16.10 -8.08
CA ALA A 163 1.41 -15.64 -8.91
C ALA A 163 2.70 -15.40 -8.11
N ARG A 164 2.59 -14.80 -6.90
CA ARG A 164 3.76 -14.42 -6.09
C ARG A 164 4.34 -15.53 -5.23
N CYS A 165 3.52 -16.51 -4.84
CA CYS A 165 3.97 -17.64 -4.01
C CYS A 165 4.30 -18.87 -4.86
N GLY A 166 3.55 -19.11 -5.94
CA GLY A 166 3.74 -20.30 -6.79
C GLY A 166 4.62 -20.08 -8.01
N GLY A 167 4.73 -18.84 -8.52
CA GLY A 167 5.50 -18.56 -9.74
C GLY A 167 5.09 -19.48 -10.89
N ALA A 168 6.06 -20.15 -11.50
CA ALA A 168 5.86 -21.10 -12.60
C ALA A 168 4.85 -22.22 -12.29
N ASP A 169 4.79 -22.70 -11.04
CA ASP A 169 3.90 -23.79 -10.65
C ASP A 169 2.43 -23.38 -10.70
N ALA A 170 2.15 -22.08 -10.52
CA ALA A 170 0.79 -21.52 -10.58
C ALA A 170 0.27 -21.31 -12.00
N ALA A 171 1.07 -21.55 -13.04
CA ALA A 171 0.76 -21.18 -14.42
C ALA A 171 -0.58 -21.75 -14.91
N ASP A 172 -0.90 -23.01 -14.62
CA ASP A 172 -2.13 -23.63 -15.13
C ASP A 172 -3.38 -23.09 -14.42
N LEU A 173 -3.30 -22.84 -13.12
CA LEU A 173 -4.36 -22.18 -12.35
C LEU A 173 -4.59 -20.74 -12.82
N LEU A 174 -3.51 -19.99 -13.03
CA LEU A 174 -3.57 -18.63 -13.55
C LEU A 174 -4.14 -18.59 -14.97
N ARG A 175 -3.82 -19.58 -15.82
CA ARG A 175 -4.38 -19.71 -17.17
C ARG A 175 -5.89 -19.89 -17.13
N ARG A 176 -6.38 -20.80 -16.29
CA ARG A 176 -7.83 -20.96 -16.08
C ARG A 176 -8.48 -19.66 -15.56
N CYS A 177 -7.85 -18.97 -14.62
CA CYS A 177 -8.36 -17.67 -14.15
C CYS A 177 -8.42 -16.62 -15.28
N ALA A 178 -7.42 -16.56 -16.14
CA ALA A 178 -7.42 -15.67 -17.30
C ALA A 178 -8.50 -16.04 -18.33
N ASP A 179 -8.82 -17.32 -18.47
CA ASP A 179 -9.83 -17.84 -19.41
C ASP A 179 -11.26 -17.55 -18.96
N ILE A 180 -11.61 -17.87 -17.71
CA ILE A 180 -13.02 -17.99 -17.30
C ILE A 180 -13.43 -17.14 -16.09
N ASN A 181 -12.52 -16.38 -15.46
CA ASN A 181 -12.91 -15.58 -14.29
C ASN A 181 -14.01 -14.56 -14.62
N VAL A 182 -15.00 -14.40 -13.75
CA VAL A 182 -16.14 -13.49 -14.00
C VAL A 182 -15.72 -12.03 -14.09
N SER A 183 -14.65 -11.65 -13.38
CA SER A 183 -14.14 -10.29 -13.37
C SER A 183 -13.10 -10.10 -14.45
N LEU A 184 -13.39 -9.28 -15.46
CA LEU A 184 -12.42 -8.88 -16.50
C LEU A 184 -11.12 -8.33 -15.88
N VAL A 185 -11.23 -7.60 -14.76
CA VAL A 185 -10.06 -7.05 -14.07
C VAL A 185 -9.14 -8.16 -13.58
N THR A 186 -9.71 -9.21 -12.99
CA THR A 186 -8.99 -10.39 -12.51
C THR A 186 -8.47 -11.24 -13.65
N ARG A 187 -9.23 -11.38 -14.75
CA ARG A 187 -8.79 -12.08 -15.97
C ARG A 187 -7.51 -11.47 -16.53
N ASP A 188 -7.51 -10.16 -16.78
CA ASP A 188 -6.30 -9.55 -17.34
C ASP A 188 -5.17 -9.53 -16.29
N TYR A 189 -5.47 -9.46 -14.99
CA TYR A 189 -4.44 -9.57 -13.96
C TYR A 189 -3.74 -10.94 -13.96
N ALA A 190 -4.50 -12.02 -14.11
CA ALA A 190 -3.96 -13.36 -14.28
C ALA A 190 -3.19 -13.49 -15.61
N ALA A 191 -3.71 -12.93 -16.71
CA ALA A 191 -3.01 -12.92 -17.99
C ALA A 191 -1.70 -12.10 -17.97
N TYR A 192 -1.67 -11.01 -17.20
CA TYR A 192 -0.47 -10.20 -17.00
C TYR A 192 0.58 -10.98 -16.20
N ALA A 193 0.15 -11.68 -15.13
CA ALA A 193 1.01 -12.56 -14.35
C ALA A 193 1.67 -13.64 -15.23
N LEU A 194 0.87 -14.30 -16.09
CA LEU A 194 1.33 -15.35 -17.00
C LEU A 194 2.40 -14.89 -18.00
N ALA A 195 2.31 -13.63 -18.45
CA ALA A 195 3.26 -13.03 -19.39
C ALA A 195 4.47 -12.40 -18.70
N SER A 196 4.55 -12.42 -17.37
CA SER A 196 5.62 -11.79 -16.59
C SER A 196 6.74 -12.77 -16.23
N GLU A 197 7.86 -12.21 -15.76
CA GLU A 197 9.02 -12.98 -15.28
C GLU A 197 8.71 -13.91 -14.10
N LEU A 198 7.60 -13.68 -13.39
CA LEU A 198 7.17 -14.55 -12.28
C LEU A 198 6.98 -16.02 -12.72
N MET A 199 6.68 -16.25 -13.99
CA MET A 199 6.44 -17.60 -14.52
C MET A 199 7.72 -18.32 -14.94
N GLY A 200 8.89 -17.66 -14.97
CA GLY A 200 10.14 -18.25 -15.47
C GLY A 200 9.95 -18.94 -16.83
N ALA A 201 10.36 -20.20 -16.94
CA ALA A 201 10.23 -20.99 -18.16
C ALA A 201 8.78 -21.27 -18.61
N ARG A 202 7.78 -21.12 -17.73
CA ARG A 202 6.35 -21.32 -18.04
C ARG A 202 5.66 -20.04 -18.55
N ARG A 203 6.44 -18.98 -18.75
CA ARG A 203 5.95 -17.68 -19.25
C ARG A 203 5.24 -17.85 -20.60
N SER A 204 4.06 -17.23 -20.73
CA SER A 204 3.32 -17.19 -21.98
C SER A 204 3.56 -15.89 -22.74
N ALA A 205 3.27 -15.90 -24.04
CA ALA A 205 3.15 -14.66 -24.79
C ALA A 205 2.03 -13.76 -24.21
N PRO A 206 2.12 -12.42 -24.40
CA PRO A 206 1.04 -11.51 -24.08
C PRO A 206 -0.27 -11.94 -24.74
N ARG A 207 -1.32 -12.12 -23.92
CA ARG A 207 -2.61 -12.64 -24.40
C ARG A 207 -3.49 -11.58 -25.08
N LEU A 208 -3.37 -10.32 -24.67
CA LEU A 208 -4.24 -9.25 -25.12
C LEU A 208 -3.68 -8.63 -26.39
N SER A 209 -4.41 -8.71 -27.49
CA SER A 209 -4.09 -8.00 -28.72
C SER A 209 -4.36 -6.50 -28.59
N LEU A 210 -3.52 -5.67 -29.21
CA LEU A 210 -3.77 -4.24 -29.35
C LEU A 210 -5.07 -3.99 -30.16
N PRO A 211 -6.08 -3.33 -29.58
CA PRO A 211 -7.31 -2.99 -30.30
C PRO A 211 -7.04 -2.02 -31.45
N ARG A 212 -7.79 -2.17 -32.55
CA ARG A 212 -7.84 -1.20 -33.65
C ARG A 212 -9.14 -0.41 -33.59
N THR A 213 -9.07 0.88 -33.89
CA THR A 213 -10.27 1.72 -34.02
C THR A 213 -10.84 1.58 -35.43
N THR A 214 -12.10 1.95 -35.63
CA THR A 214 -12.74 1.95 -36.95
C THR A 214 -12.24 3.08 -37.84
N ASP A 215 -11.61 4.10 -37.24
CA ASP A 215 -11.01 5.23 -37.96
C ASP A 215 -9.57 4.91 -38.40
N ALA A 216 -9.35 4.88 -39.71
CA ALA A 216 -8.04 4.60 -40.30
C ALA A 216 -7.01 5.71 -40.06
N ALA A 217 -7.43 6.97 -39.89
CA ALA A 217 -6.53 8.06 -39.54
C ALA A 217 -6.05 7.90 -38.08
N ALA A 218 -7.00 7.75 -37.14
CA ALA A 218 -6.66 7.53 -35.75
C ALA A 218 -5.82 6.26 -35.51
N THR A 219 -6.05 5.18 -36.28
CA THR A 219 -5.21 3.97 -36.22
C THR A 219 -3.77 4.27 -36.65
N ARG A 220 -3.57 4.99 -37.76
CA ARG A 220 -2.23 5.39 -38.22
C ARG A 220 -1.53 6.29 -37.21
N ASP A 221 -2.23 7.22 -36.59
CA ASP A 221 -1.66 8.11 -35.57
C ASP A 221 -1.18 7.34 -34.34
N ILE A 222 -1.96 6.36 -33.89
CA ILE A 222 -1.59 5.45 -32.78
C ILE A 222 -0.34 4.63 -33.17
N GLU A 223 -0.33 4.01 -34.35
CA GLU A 223 0.79 3.20 -34.83
C GLU A 223 2.08 4.03 -34.98
N MET A 224 1.98 5.24 -35.52
CA MET A 224 3.09 6.17 -35.64
C MET A 224 3.62 6.61 -34.26
N ALA A 225 2.72 6.89 -33.30
CA ALA A 225 3.13 7.23 -31.95
C ALA A 225 3.83 6.07 -31.24
N LEU A 226 3.40 4.82 -31.47
CA LEU A 226 4.06 3.61 -30.98
C LEU A 226 5.47 3.46 -31.59
N ALA A 227 5.58 3.54 -32.91
CA ALA A 227 6.85 3.38 -33.62
C ALA A 227 7.90 4.42 -33.19
N ASN A 228 7.47 5.65 -32.93
CA ASN A 228 8.34 6.75 -32.54
C ASN A 228 8.58 6.84 -31.02
N GLY A 229 7.96 5.98 -30.21
CA GLY A 229 8.02 6.11 -28.75
C GLY A 229 7.39 7.39 -28.20
N ASN A 230 6.49 8.04 -28.96
CA ASN A 230 5.90 9.32 -28.61
C ASN A 230 4.69 9.13 -27.68
N GLY A 231 4.95 9.06 -26.37
CA GLY A 231 3.91 8.88 -25.37
C GLY A 231 2.84 9.98 -25.34
N ALA A 232 3.22 11.25 -25.54
CA ALA A 232 2.26 12.36 -25.55
C ALA A 232 1.33 12.30 -26.77
N GLY A 233 1.89 12.05 -27.95
CA GLY A 233 1.13 11.82 -29.18
C GLY A 233 0.21 10.60 -29.06
N LEU A 234 0.67 9.52 -28.42
CA LEU A 234 -0.16 8.35 -28.15
C LEU A 234 -1.37 8.71 -27.28
N ILE A 235 -1.18 9.45 -26.18
CA ILE A 235 -2.30 9.86 -25.31
C ILE A 235 -3.29 10.77 -26.05
N GLN A 236 -2.82 11.66 -26.93
CA GLN A 236 -3.70 12.49 -27.75
C GLN A 236 -4.53 11.65 -28.73
N ALA A 237 -3.89 10.75 -29.48
CA ALA A 237 -4.56 9.87 -30.43
C ALA A 237 -5.57 8.93 -29.73
N LEU A 238 -5.20 8.38 -28.57
CA LEU A 238 -6.09 7.55 -27.77
C LEU A 238 -7.29 8.33 -27.21
N LEU A 239 -7.11 9.60 -26.84
CA LEU A 239 -8.22 10.45 -26.39
C LEU A 239 -9.22 10.74 -27.52
N ALA A 240 -8.71 11.01 -28.73
CA ALA A 240 -9.54 11.18 -29.92
C ALA A 240 -10.33 9.91 -30.23
N ALA A 241 -9.66 8.76 -30.28
CA ALA A 241 -10.31 7.46 -30.50
C ALA A 241 -11.32 7.10 -29.40
N ASN A 242 -11.04 7.44 -28.14
CA ASN A 242 -11.95 7.20 -27.02
C ASN A 242 -13.22 8.07 -27.08
N SER A 243 -13.14 9.26 -27.66
CA SER A 243 -14.31 10.11 -27.87
C SER A 243 -15.27 9.48 -28.89
N ALA A 244 -14.74 8.82 -29.92
CA ALA A 244 -15.54 8.07 -30.90
C ALA A 244 -16.01 6.71 -30.38
N GLN A 245 -15.20 6.04 -29.56
CA GLN A 245 -15.48 4.72 -29.01
C GLN A 245 -15.16 4.69 -27.50
N PRO A 246 -16.15 4.98 -26.62
CA PRO A 246 -15.93 5.01 -25.18
C PRO A 246 -15.27 3.73 -24.63
N GLY A 247 -14.22 3.89 -23.84
CA GLY A 247 -13.44 2.79 -23.26
C GLY A 247 -12.33 2.25 -24.16
N PHE A 248 -12.19 2.73 -25.40
CA PHE A 248 -11.11 2.33 -26.31
C PHE A 248 -9.72 2.58 -25.70
N ALA A 249 -9.47 3.79 -25.19
CA ALA A 249 -8.15 4.13 -24.63
C ALA A 249 -7.75 3.22 -23.47
N ASN A 250 -8.69 2.88 -22.59
CA ASN A 250 -8.42 2.00 -21.44
C ASN A 250 -8.09 0.58 -21.89
N ARG A 251 -8.84 0.02 -22.85
CA ARG A 251 -8.54 -1.31 -23.42
C ARG A 251 -7.17 -1.33 -24.10
N PHE A 252 -6.86 -0.29 -24.86
CA PHE A 252 -5.58 -0.17 -25.57
C PHE A 252 -4.39 -0.10 -24.61
N LEU A 253 -4.44 0.78 -23.61
CA LEU A 253 -3.34 0.92 -22.65
C LEU A 253 -3.13 -0.32 -21.78
N ILE A 254 -4.19 -1.07 -21.48
CA ILE A 254 -4.07 -2.38 -20.82
C ILE A 254 -3.40 -3.39 -21.74
N ALA A 255 -3.83 -3.53 -23.00
CA ALA A 255 -3.16 -4.41 -23.95
C ALA A 255 -1.68 -4.04 -24.15
N LEU A 256 -1.39 -2.75 -24.31
CA LEU A 256 -0.01 -2.23 -24.42
C LEU A 256 0.83 -2.61 -23.20
N ALA A 257 0.26 -2.55 -21.99
CA ALA A 257 0.98 -2.97 -20.79
C ALA A 257 1.33 -4.47 -20.79
N HIS A 258 0.48 -5.33 -21.35
CA HIS A 258 0.82 -6.74 -21.50
C HIS A 258 1.92 -6.94 -22.55
N HIS A 259 1.87 -6.22 -23.67
CA HIS A 259 2.93 -6.26 -24.68
C HIS A 259 4.28 -5.75 -24.14
N ALA A 260 4.25 -4.71 -23.30
CA ALA A 260 5.41 -4.13 -22.64
C ALA A 260 6.19 -5.10 -21.74
N LEU A 261 5.60 -6.24 -21.33
CA LEU A 261 6.34 -7.27 -20.62
C LEU A 261 7.39 -7.96 -21.53
N ALA A 262 7.10 -8.12 -22.82
CA ALA A 262 7.95 -8.83 -23.78
C ALA A 262 8.68 -7.90 -24.75
N ASP A 263 8.25 -6.64 -24.86
CA ASP A 263 8.81 -5.66 -25.79
C ASP A 263 9.28 -4.39 -25.04
N SER A 264 10.59 -4.18 -25.05
CA SER A 264 11.22 -3.02 -24.41
C SER A 264 10.86 -1.69 -25.06
N ALA A 265 10.57 -1.65 -26.36
CA ALA A 265 10.11 -0.45 -27.04
C ALA A 265 8.68 -0.11 -26.60
N ALA A 266 7.78 -1.09 -26.57
CA ALA A 266 6.44 -0.93 -26.03
C ALA A 266 6.46 -0.48 -24.56
N HIS A 267 7.38 -1.00 -23.74
CA HIS A 267 7.57 -0.57 -22.35
C HIS A 267 7.97 0.91 -22.26
N LYS A 268 8.98 1.34 -23.03
CA LYS A 268 9.40 2.76 -23.09
C LYS A 268 8.24 3.67 -23.49
N THR A 269 7.48 3.29 -24.51
CA THR A 269 6.32 4.06 -24.97
C THR A 269 5.21 4.12 -23.92
N LEU A 270 4.93 2.99 -23.24
CA LEU A 270 3.98 2.96 -22.14
C LEU A 270 4.38 3.91 -21.01
N LEU A 271 5.65 3.89 -20.60
CA LEU A 271 6.16 4.80 -19.55
C LEU A 271 6.03 6.27 -19.95
N ALA A 272 6.37 6.60 -21.21
CA ALA A 272 6.19 7.94 -21.75
C ALA A 272 4.71 8.36 -21.76
N ALA A 273 3.82 7.45 -22.17
CA ALA A 273 2.38 7.68 -22.16
C ALA A 273 1.84 7.89 -20.74
N VAL A 274 2.28 7.08 -19.75
CA VAL A 274 1.91 7.26 -18.34
C VAL A 274 2.33 8.61 -17.79
N ARG A 275 3.49 9.12 -18.19
CA ARG A 275 3.93 10.48 -17.80
C ARG A 275 3.08 11.58 -18.42
N ALA A 276 2.53 11.36 -19.61
CA ALA A 276 1.63 12.29 -20.30
C ALA A 276 0.16 12.18 -19.86
N MET A 277 -0.24 11.10 -19.17
CA MET A 277 -1.62 10.92 -18.70
C MET A 277 -1.97 11.90 -17.56
N SER A 278 -3.19 12.41 -17.59
CA SER A 278 -3.80 13.08 -16.42
C SER A 278 -4.57 12.05 -15.58
N PRO A 279 -4.51 12.08 -14.24
CA PRO A 279 -5.27 11.21 -13.33
C PRO A 279 -6.75 11.64 -13.26
N ARG A 280 -7.39 11.71 -14.42
CA ARG A 280 -8.77 12.12 -14.71
C ARG A 280 -9.35 11.14 -15.75
N PRO A 281 -10.68 11.04 -15.89
CA PRO A 281 -11.27 10.24 -16.96
C PRO A 281 -10.70 10.62 -18.34
N PRO A 282 -10.49 9.64 -19.24
CA PRO A 282 -10.82 8.22 -19.07
C PRO A 282 -9.77 7.40 -18.27
N TYR A 283 -8.63 8.01 -17.95
CA TYR A 283 -7.40 7.28 -17.57
C TYR A 283 -7.30 6.83 -16.10
N VAL A 284 -8.15 7.30 -15.19
CA VAL A 284 -8.05 6.93 -13.76
C VAL A 284 -8.06 5.42 -13.56
N GLN A 285 -8.92 4.70 -14.27
CA GLN A 285 -9.05 3.26 -14.10
C GLN A 285 -7.79 2.53 -14.58
N VAL A 286 -7.23 2.91 -15.73
CA VAL A 286 -6.00 2.29 -16.23
C VAL A 286 -4.80 2.61 -15.35
N LEU A 287 -4.63 3.85 -14.89
CA LEU A 287 -3.56 4.22 -13.94
C LEU A 287 -3.60 3.36 -12.67
N ARG A 288 -4.81 3.09 -12.14
CA ARG A 288 -4.99 2.19 -11.00
C ARG A 288 -4.56 0.76 -11.33
N ARG A 289 -4.89 0.23 -12.51
CA ARG A 289 -4.51 -1.12 -12.93
C ARG A 289 -3.00 -1.24 -13.16
N LEU A 290 -2.39 -0.29 -13.87
CA LEU A 290 -0.94 -0.24 -14.11
C LEU A 290 -0.15 -0.16 -12.81
N PHE A 291 -0.60 0.64 -11.84
CA PHE A 291 0.01 0.69 -10.50
C PHE A 291 0.02 -0.69 -9.81
N LYS A 292 -1.04 -1.49 -10.01
CA LYS A 292 -1.13 -2.85 -9.45
C LYS A 292 -0.35 -3.89 -10.24
N TYR A 293 -0.22 -3.72 -11.54
CA TYR A 293 0.68 -4.52 -12.37
C TYR A 293 2.12 -4.33 -11.91
N ALA A 294 2.55 -3.08 -11.70
CA ALA A 294 3.87 -2.78 -11.16
C ALA A 294 4.11 -3.38 -9.77
N ASP A 295 3.09 -3.39 -8.89
CA ASP A 295 3.16 -4.06 -7.59
C ASP A 295 3.30 -5.60 -7.70
N LEU A 296 2.71 -6.20 -8.73
CA LEU A 296 2.80 -7.64 -8.96
C LEU A 296 4.20 -8.06 -9.41
N THR A 297 4.78 -7.32 -10.35
CA THR A 297 6.02 -7.70 -11.03
C THR A 297 7.26 -7.01 -10.46
N ASP A 298 7.09 -6.11 -9.49
CA ASP A 298 8.15 -5.24 -8.97
C ASP A 298 8.78 -4.36 -10.07
N ASP A 299 7.98 -3.97 -11.07
CA ASP A 299 8.39 -3.05 -12.14
C ASP A 299 8.56 -1.62 -11.57
N GLY A 300 9.81 -1.30 -11.20
CA GLY A 300 10.20 0.00 -10.65
C GLY A 300 9.82 1.19 -11.53
N PRO A 301 10.18 1.21 -12.84
CA PRO A 301 9.83 2.31 -13.73
C PRO A 301 8.31 2.54 -13.86
N LEU A 302 7.52 1.47 -14.04
CA LEU A 302 6.05 1.59 -14.13
C LEU A 302 5.42 2.02 -12.81
N PHE A 303 5.94 1.49 -11.68
CA PHE A 303 5.55 1.91 -10.34
C PHE A 303 5.81 3.41 -10.15
N ALA A 304 7.02 3.88 -10.44
CA ALA A 304 7.39 5.28 -10.27
C ALA A 304 6.54 6.20 -11.15
N ALA A 305 6.34 5.85 -12.42
CA ALA A 305 5.53 6.62 -13.34
C ALA A 305 4.06 6.74 -12.88
N THR A 306 3.45 5.64 -12.43
CA THR A 306 2.06 5.64 -11.94
C THR A 306 1.91 6.27 -10.55
N ALA A 307 2.85 6.03 -9.63
CA ALA A 307 2.87 6.63 -8.31
C ALA A 307 2.99 8.15 -8.40
N ARG A 308 3.86 8.67 -9.28
CA ARG A 308 3.99 10.09 -9.55
C ARG A 308 2.66 10.74 -9.97
N GLN A 309 1.91 10.09 -10.85
CA GLN A 309 0.59 10.61 -11.27
C GLN A 309 -0.36 10.77 -10.08
N PHE A 310 -0.40 9.79 -9.16
CA PHE A 310 -1.22 9.91 -7.96
C PHE A 310 -0.65 10.90 -6.93
N GLU A 311 0.67 11.00 -6.76
CA GLU A 311 1.27 11.95 -5.81
C GLU A 311 0.99 13.41 -6.21
N LEU A 312 0.98 13.71 -7.51
CA LEU A 312 0.75 15.07 -8.01
C LEU A 312 -0.73 15.39 -8.29
N ALA A 313 -1.63 14.40 -8.21
CA ALA A 313 -3.05 14.62 -8.47
C ALA A 313 -3.73 15.44 -7.36
N ALA A 314 -4.75 16.19 -7.77
CA ALA A 314 -5.79 16.70 -6.88
C ALA A 314 -7.06 15.84 -6.99
N PRO A 315 -7.79 15.61 -5.87
CA PRO A 315 -9.04 14.86 -5.93
C PRO A 315 -10.09 15.60 -6.76
N MET A 316 -10.93 14.86 -7.49
CA MET A 316 -12.03 15.42 -8.27
C MET A 316 -13.25 15.75 -7.41
N TYR A 317 -13.41 15.04 -6.29
CA TYR A 317 -14.46 15.25 -5.32
C TYR A 317 -14.06 14.69 -3.95
N TYR A 318 -14.71 15.17 -2.90
CA TYR A 318 -14.48 14.74 -1.52
C TYR A 318 -15.64 13.87 -1.06
N ARG A 319 -15.35 12.64 -0.62
CA ARG A 319 -16.37 11.68 -0.14
C ARG A 319 -17.19 12.24 1.02
N GLY A 320 -16.57 13.00 1.92
CA GLY A 320 -17.28 13.67 3.03
C GLY A 320 -18.20 14.81 2.60
N ARG A 321 -18.17 15.23 1.33
CA ARG A 321 -19.07 16.27 0.76
C ARG A 321 -20.12 15.68 -0.18
N VAL A 322 -20.20 14.36 -0.29
CA VAL A 322 -21.27 13.68 -1.04
C VAL A 322 -22.52 13.69 -0.17
N TYR A 323 -23.61 14.25 -0.67
CA TYR A 323 -24.90 14.30 0.03
C TYR A 323 -26.00 13.79 -0.89
N ASN A 324 -26.84 12.86 -0.41
CA ASN A 324 -27.89 12.20 -1.20
C ASN A 324 -27.41 11.68 -2.56
N ASP A 325 -26.23 11.04 -2.57
CA ASP A 325 -25.57 10.55 -3.78
C ASP A 325 -25.23 11.65 -4.81
N ARG A 326 -25.13 12.91 -4.38
CA ARG A 326 -24.80 14.05 -5.26
C ARG A 326 -23.41 14.59 -5.00
N VAL A 327 -22.70 14.91 -6.08
CA VAL A 327 -21.39 15.56 -6.08
C VAL A 327 -21.45 16.86 -6.87
N TRP A 328 -20.98 17.93 -6.24
CA TRP A 328 -20.81 19.23 -6.88
C TRP A 328 -19.39 19.38 -7.42
N LEU A 329 -19.28 19.68 -8.71
CA LEU A 329 -18.00 20.01 -9.33
C LEU A 329 -17.73 21.50 -9.20
N PRO A 330 -16.49 21.91 -8.90
CA PRO A 330 -16.10 23.31 -8.99
C PRO A 330 -16.47 23.90 -10.35
N GLY A 331 -17.20 25.02 -10.36
CA GLY A 331 -17.66 25.69 -11.58
C GLY A 331 -18.92 25.09 -12.24
N SER A 332 -19.47 23.98 -11.75
CA SER A 332 -20.74 23.43 -12.25
C SER A 332 -21.94 24.04 -11.53
N ARG A 333 -22.98 24.40 -12.29
CA ARG A 333 -24.30 24.81 -11.77
C ARG A 333 -25.19 23.65 -11.37
N GLN A 334 -24.80 22.41 -11.71
CA GLN A 334 -25.58 21.21 -11.44
C GLN A 334 -24.74 20.16 -10.71
N ALA A 335 -25.36 19.53 -9.71
CA ALA A 335 -24.79 18.37 -9.03
C ALA A 335 -24.96 17.11 -9.88
N LEU A 336 -23.90 16.31 -9.96
CA LEU A 336 -23.89 15.01 -10.61
C LEU A 336 -24.35 13.93 -9.63
N LYS A 337 -25.06 12.91 -10.13
CA LYS A 337 -25.39 11.73 -9.34
C LYS A 337 -24.23 10.74 -9.38
N LEU A 338 -23.63 10.47 -8.22
CA LEU A 338 -22.35 9.77 -8.14
C LEU A 338 -22.48 8.29 -8.54
N SER A 339 -23.54 7.59 -8.13
CA SER A 339 -23.75 6.20 -8.53
C SER A 339 -23.82 6.02 -10.05
N GLU A 340 -24.54 6.91 -10.74
CA GLU A 340 -24.66 6.91 -12.20
C GLU A 340 -23.33 7.25 -12.89
N GLU A 341 -22.61 8.27 -12.39
CA GLU A 341 -21.29 8.63 -12.91
C GLU A 341 -20.29 7.48 -12.78
N LEU A 342 -20.28 6.75 -11.67
CA LEU A 342 -19.36 5.63 -11.45
C LEU A 342 -19.65 4.41 -12.32
N GLN A 343 -20.88 4.28 -12.84
CA GLN A 343 -21.31 3.20 -13.73
C GLN A 343 -21.29 3.61 -15.22
N SER A 344 -21.10 4.90 -15.50
CA SER A 344 -21.05 5.44 -16.86
C SER A 344 -19.88 4.88 -17.66
N THR A 345 -20.11 4.66 -18.96
CA THR A 345 -19.08 4.33 -19.94
C THR A 345 -18.15 5.51 -20.26
N ALA A 346 -18.60 6.74 -19.98
CA ALA A 346 -17.86 7.98 -20.12
C ALA A 346 -18.00 8.84 -18.84
N PRO A 347 -17.37 8.41 -17.73
CA PRO A 347 -17.52 9.09 -16.44
C PRO A 347 -16.87 10.47 -16.47
N ARG A 348 -17.52 11.48 -15.88
CA ARG A 348 -16.95 12.83 -15.72
C ARG A 348 -16.10 12.94 -14.46
N ILE A 349 -16.34 12.08 -13.49
CA ILE A 349 -15.58 11.96 -12.25
C ILE A 349 -15.21 10.51 -11.95
N ALA A 350 -14.00 10.29 -11.45
CA ALA A 350 -13.55 8.95 -11.09
C ALA A 350 -12.58 8.89 -9.90
N LEU A 351 -11.97 10.01 -9.49
CA LEU A 351 -10.95 10.03 -8.44
C LEU A 351 -11.41 10.83 -7.23
N SER A 352 -11.82 10.13 -6.17
CA SER A 352 -12.12 10.74 -4.88
C SER A 352 -10.87 11.04 -4.06
N ASP A 353 -10.99 11.92 -3.07
CA ASP A 353 -10.00 12.13 -1.99
C ASP A 353 -9.58 10.82 -1.31
N GLN A 354 -10.52 9.97 -0.91
CA GLN A 354 -10.19 8.69 -0.27
C GLN A 354 -9.38 7.76 -1.17
N THR A 355 -9.74 7.68 -2.46
CA THR A 355 -9.04 6.82 -3.43
C THR A 355 -7.63 7.34 -3.68
N LEU A 356 -7.50 8.66 -3.85
CA LEU A 356 -6.21 9.32 -4.01
C LEU A 356 -5.29 9.09 -2.81
N LEU A 357 -5.78 9.37 -1.60
CA LEU A 357 -5.02 9.15 -0.36
C LEU A 357 -4.66 7.67 -0.16
N TYR A 358 -5.52 6.74 -0.60
CA TYR A 358 -5.19 5.31 -0.59
C TYR A 358 -3.96 5.01 -1.45
N PHE A 359 -3.89 5.52 -2.69
CA PHE A 359 -2.75 5.26 -3.59
C PHE A 359 -1.47 5.91 -3.08
N LYS A 360 -1.51 7.15 -2.59
CA LYS A 360 -0.36 7.83 -1.96
C LYS A 360 0.20 7.02 -0.78
N ARG A 361 -0.66 6.63 0.18
CA ARG A 361 -0.24 5.79 1.31
C ARG A 361 0.27 4.42 0.86
N ARG A 362 -0.33 3.87 -0.18
CA ARG A 362 0.02 2.54 -0.69
C ARG A 362 1.38 2.53 -1.36
N ALA A 363 1.76 3.57 -2.09
CA ALA A 363 3.09 3.68 -2.70
C ALA A 363 4.19 3.50 -1.63
N TRP A 364 4.10 4.24 -0.52
CA TRP A 364 5.02 4.05 0.60
C TRP A 364 4.91 2.67 1.25
N ARG A 365 3.68 2.22 1.56
CA ARG A 365 3.48 0.92 2.23
C ARG A 365 4.11 -0.24 1.45
N MET A 366 4.02 -0.20 0.13
CA MET A 366 4.60 -1.23 -0.75
C MET A 366 6.12 -1.26 -0.69
N LEU A 367 6.78 -0.10 -0.74
CA LEU A 367 8.23 0.01 -0.61
C LEU A 367 8.69 -0.42 0.78
N ARG A 368 8.05 0.12 1.83
CA ARG A 368 8.37 -0.20 3.22
C ARG A 368 8.28 -1.70 3.50
N LYS A 369 7.25 -2.37 2.98
CA LYS A 369 7.09 -3.83 3.18
C LYS A 369 8.20 -4.64 2.51
N ARG A 370 8.68 -4.23 1.33
CA ARG A 370 9.83 -4.86 0.66
C ARG A 370 11.12 -4.63 1.47
N ALA A 371 11.29 -3.43 2.01
CA ALA A 371 12.43 -3.07 2.84
C ALA A 371 12.46 -3.84 4.17
N GLU A 372 11.31 -3.94 4.86
CA GLU A 372 11.15 -4.75 6.09
C GLU A 372 11.49 -6.24 5.87
N LEU A 373 11.45 -6.71 4.62
CA LEU A 373 11.81 -8.08 4.22
C LEU A 373 13.22 -8.20 3.62
N GLY A 374 13.99 -7.11 3.59
CA GLY A 374 15.33 -7.08 2.98
C GLY A 374 15.36 -7.38 1.48
N GLN A 375 14.25 -7.15 0.77
CA GLN A 375 14.15 -7.47 -0.66
C GLN A 375 14.86 -6.40 -1.51
N ASP A 376 15.68 -6.84 -2.46
CA ASP A 376 16.36 -5.98 -3.45
C ASP A 376 15.39 -5.04 -4.20
N ALA A 377 14.18 -5.55 -4.47
CA ALA A 377 13.09 -4.80 -5.09
C ALA A 377 12.77 -3.47 -4.39
N PHE A 378 13.06 -3.34 -3.08
CA PHE A 378 12.90 -2.06 -2.39
C PHE A 378 13.77 -0.96 -3.00
N THR A 379 15.09 -1.11 -3.02
CA THR A 379 15.98 -0.05 -3.50
C THR A 379 15.89 0.10 -5.02
N ALA A 380 15.62 -0.98 -5.76
CA ALA A 380 15.34 -0.91 -7.20
C ALA A 380 14.14 0.01 -7.51
N MET A 381 12.98 -0.24 -6.88
CA MET A 381 11.76 0.56 -7.11
C MET A 381 11.86 1.96 -6.49
N ALA A 382 12.48 2.09 -5.32
CA ALA A 382 12.65 3.38 -4.65
C ALA A 382 13.56 4.33 -5.43
N SER A 383 14.63 3.81 -6.07
CA SER A 383 15.51 4.60 -6.94
C SER A 383 14.74 5.23 -8.11
N GLU A 384 13.91 4.43 -8.79
CA GLU A 384 13.05 4.92 -9.88
C GLU A 384 12.07 5.98 -9.39
N LEU A 385 11.50 5.78 -8.19
CA LEU A 385 10.57 6.75 -7.61
C LEU A 385 11.28 8.08 -7.29
N LEU A 386 12.46 8.06 -6.68
CA LEU A 386 13.23 9.28 -6.37
C LEU A 386 13.58 10.07 -7.63
N LEU A 387 13.95 9.38 -8.72
CA LEU A 387 14.29 9.99 -10.00
C LEU A 387 13.07 10.52 -10.78
N ALA A 388 11.86 10.08 -10.41
CA ALA A 388 10.64 10.51 -11.06
C ALA A 388 10.21 11.95 -10.69
N PHE A 389 10.76 12.52 -9.60
CA PHE A 389 10.38 13.86 -9.11
C PHE A 389 11.49 14.88 -9.29
N THR A 390 11.07 16.13 -9.47
CA THR A 390 11.91 17.33 -9.49
C THR A 390 11.50 18.28 -8.38
N ASP A 391 12.36 19.21 -7.97
CA ASP A 391 11.98 20.20 -6.94
C ASP A 391 10.75 21.05 -7.35
N ALA A 392 10.52 21.22 -8.65
CA ALA A 392 9.37 21.93 -9.20
C ALA A 392 8.02 21.19 -9.03
N ASP A 393 8.05 19.89 -8.75
CA ASP A 393 6.85 19.10 -8.46
C ASP A 393 6.31 19.35 -7.04
N GLY A 394 7.11 20.00 -6.20
CA GLY A 394 6.84 20.25 -4.81
C GLY A 394 6.29 21.63 -4.48
N ILE A 395 6.57 22.09 -3.27
CA ILE A 395 6.35 23.47 -2.83
C ILE A 395 7.69 24.20 -2.70
N LYS A 396 7.65 25.54 -2.62
CA LYS A 396 8.84 26.29 -2.24
C LYS A 396 9.28 25.86 -0.83
N PRO A 397 10.55 25.44 -0.61
CA PRO A 397 11.06 25.14 0.72
C PRO A 397 10.87 26.34 1.66
N ALA A 398 10.57 26.06 2.92
CA ALA A 398 10.29 27.09 3.91
C ALA A 398 10.83 26.70 5.28
N THR A 399 11.32 27.70 6.02
CA THR A 399 11.70 27.60 7.43
C THR A 399 10.92 28.62 8.23
N TRP A 400 10.44 28.24 9.40
CA TRP A 400 9.70 29.16 10.29
C TRP A 400 9.91 28.76 11.75
N THR A 401 9.59 29.67 12.67
CA THR A 401 9.66 29.42 14.11
C THR A 401 8.26 29.41 14.70
N GLU A 402 7.91 28.33 15.40
CA GLU A 402 6.65 28.21 16.15
C GLU A 402 6.94 28.34 17.64
N HIS A 403 6.23 29.22 18.35
CA HIS A 403 6.36 29.34 19.80
C HIS A 403 5.42 28.34 20.47
N ILE A 404 5.96 27.24 20.98
CA ILE A 404 5.17 26.21 21.67
C ILE A 404 5.27 26.37 23.19
N ARG A 405 4.16 26.11 23.88
CA ARG A 405 4.09 26.23 25.34
C ARG A 405 4.61 24.94 26.00
N ILE A 406 5.78 25.01 26.64
CA ILE A 406 6.40 23.93 27.42
C ILE A 406 6.50 24.39 28.88
N GLU A 407 5.89 23.65 29.80
CA GLU A 407 6.01 23.89 31.25
C GLU A 407 5.74 25.35 31.65
N ARG A 408 4.65 25.93 31.11
CA ARG A 408 4.20 27.32 31.33
C ARG A 408 5.08 28.42 30.70
N SER A 409 6.14 28.06 29.97
CA SER A 409 6.95 28.99 29.17
C SER A 409 6.70 28.80 27.67
N TYR A 410 6.75 29.87 26.87
CA TYR A 410 6.81 29.74 25.42
C TYR A 410 8.25 29.55 25.00
N ARG A 411 8.53 28.50 24.22
CA ARG A 411 9.85 28.23 23.66
C ARG A 411 9.77 28.28 22.14
N PRO A 412 10.69 28.99 21.46
CA PRO A 412 10.76 28.97 20.00
C PRO A 412 11.24 27.59 19.55
N VAL A 413 10.51 26.98 18.62
CA VAL A 413 10.88 25.72 17.98
C VAL A 413 11.00 25.96 16.47
N PRO A 414 12.17 25.66 15.87
CA PRO A 414 12.34 25.81 14.44
C PRO A 414 11.61 24.68 13.70
N HIS A 415 11.09 25.03 12.54
CA HIS A 415 10.46 24.12 11.60
C HIS A 415 11.03 24.32 10.21
N ALA A 416 11.06 23.25 9.43
CA ALA A 416 11.42 23.31 8.02
C ALA A 416 10.54 22.38 7.18
N ALA A 417 10.21 22.79 5.96
CA ALA A 417 9.59 21.95 4.96
C ALA A 417 10.46 21.96 3.70
N GLU A 418 10.85 20.78 3.23
CA GLU A 418 11.60 20.63 1.97
C GLU A 418 10.65 20.67 0.76
N ALA A 419 11.21 20.77 -0.45
CA ALA A 419 10.42 20.95 -1.67
C ALA A 419 9.36 19.85 -1.83
N LEU A 420 9.79 18.60 -1.67
CA LEU A 420 8.95 17.42 -1.83
C LEU A 420 8.17 17.01 -0.56
N SER A 421 8.02 17.91 0.42
CA SER A 421 7.30 17.67 1.69
C SER A 421 5.83 17.27 1.55
N ARG A 422 5.22 17.44 0.37
CA ARG A 422 3.86 17.00 0.03
C ARG A 422 3.80 15.73 -0.81
N VAL A 423 4.95 15.16 -1.16
CA VAL A 423 5.09 13.87 -1.84
C VAL A 423 5.34 12.82 -0.75
N TRP A 424 4.28 12.10 -0.39
CA TRP A 424 4.25 11.26 0.82
C TRP A 424 5.31 10.17 0.80
N SER A 425 5.41 9.46 -0.32
CA SER A 425 6.34 8.35 -0.50
C SER A 425 7.80 8.80 -0.55
N VAL A 426 8.11 9.90 -1.25
CA VAL A 426 9.47 10.47 -1.31
C VAL A 426 9.91 11.04 0.04
N SER A 427 9.02 11.75 0.74
CA SER A 427 9.33 12.27 2.09
C SER A 427 9.69 11.14 3.06
N HIS A 428 8.98 10.01 2.99
CA HIS A 428 9.33 8.84 3.79
C HIS A 428 10.66 8.22 3.38
N LEU A 429 10.94 8.08 2.08
CA LEU A 429 12.21 7.54 1.61
C LEU A 429 13.40 8.36 2.12
N LEU A 430 13.29 9.69 2.11
CA LEU A 430 14.41 10.58 2.41
C LEU A 430 14.57 10.95 3.89
N HIS A 431 13.50 10.87 4.69
CA HIS A 431 13.52 11.46 6.03
C HIS A 431 12.96 10.56 7.15
N ALA A 432 12.60 9.30 6.90
CA ALA A 432 11.96 8.45 7.92
C ALA A 432 12.83 8.19 9.17
N ALA A 433 14.15 8.21 9.06
CA ALA A 433 15.08 7.98 10.16
C ALA A 433 15.51 9.28 10.88
N ALA A 434 15.16 10.46 10.34
CA ALA A 434 15.55 11.73 10.95
C ALA A 434 14.82 11.94 12.29
N PRO A 435 15.51 12.25 13.40
CA PRO A 435 14.86 12.51 14.70
C PRO A 435 13.90 13.71 14.68
N THR A 436 14.13 14.67 13.78
CA THR A 436 13.30 15.86 13.62
C THR A 436 12.09 15.64 12.70
N SER A 437 12.00 14.48 12.05
CA SER A 437 10.94 14.24 11.07
C SER A 437 9.57 14.09 11.71
N HIS A 438 8.62 14.86 11.20
CA HIS A 438 7.24 14.82 11.61
C HIS A 438 6.32 14.61 10.41
N PHE A 439 5.69 13.43 10.35
CA PHE A 439 4.76 13.05 9.29
C PHE A 439 3.32 13.28 9.74
N ASN A 440 2.55 14.07 8.98
CA ASN A 440 1.12 14.21 9.16
C ASN A 440 0.39 13.19 8.27
N ALA A 441 -0.02 12.06 8.84
CA ALA A 441 -0.68 10.98 8.09
C ALA A 441 -2.09 11.32 7.56
N ARG A 442 -2.72 12.38 8.09
CA ARG A 442 -4.01 12.89 7.64
C ARG A 442 -3.86 13.75 6.39
N ALA A 443 -2.92 14.69 6.41
CA ALA A 443 -2.62 15.60 5.30
C ALA A 443 -1.63 14.99 4.27
N LEU A 444 -0.98 13.89 4.62
CA LEU A 444 0.12 13.27 3.86
C LEU A 444 1.26 14.24 3.57
N THR A 445 1.65 15.00 4.59
CA THR A 445 2.76 15.96 4.52
C THR A 445 3.85 15.60 5.52
N HIS A 446 5.04 16.11 5.26
CA HIS A 446 6.21 16.01 6.12
C HIS A 446 6.75 17.40 6.46
N ARG A 447 7.36 17.52 7.62
CA ARG A 447 8.18 18.67 8.02
C ARG A 447 9.22 18.21 9.03
N HIS A 448 10.29 18.99 9.17
CA HIS A 448 11.19 18.88 10.29
C HIS A 448 10.71 19.78 11.44
N VAL A 449 10.86 19.31 12.67
CA VAL A 449 10.60 20.02 13.92
C VAL A 449 11.83 19.91 14.81
N GLY A 450 12.39 21.04 15.22
CA GLY A 450 13.65 21.11 15.96
C GLY A 450 14.88 21.27 15.07
N ALA A 451 16.04 21.41 15.70
CA ALA A 451 17.31 21.61 15.02
C ALA A 451 17.76 20.30 14.33
N ARG A 452 18.12 20.38 13.06
CA ARG A 452 18.68 19.24 12.31
C ARG A 452 20.16 19.09 12.67
N ALA A 453 20.55 17.89 13.07
CA ALA A 453 21.95 17.54 13.25
C ALA A 453 22.63 17.46 11.87
N PRO A 454 23.77 18.13 11.66
CA PRO A 454 24.56 17.92 10.46
C PRO A 454 25.12 16.48 10.45
N ALA A 455 25.23 15.90 9.25
CA ALA A 455 25.87 14.59 8.99
C ALA A 455 25.15 13.32 9.49
N GLN A 456 23.89 13.40 9.96
CA GLN A 456 23.11 12.19 10.24
C GLN A 456 22.36 11.72 8.99
N ARG A 457 22.40 10.42 8.69
CA ARG A 457 21.57 9.78 7.66
C ARG A 457 20.10 9.83 8.09
N GLU A 458 19.23 10.25 7.17
CA GLU A 458 17.82 10.55 7.44
C GLU A 458 16.87 9.60 6.73
N GLU A 459 17.34 8.90 5.70
CA GLU A 459 16.56 8.05 4.82
C GLU A 459 16.01 6.80 5.50
N ALA A 460 15.02 6.20 4.87
CA ALA A 460 14.50 4.92 5.30
C ALA A 460 15.44 3.76 4.91
N PHE A 461 15.72 2.87 5.87
CA PHE A 461 16.47 1.62 5.68
C PHE A 461 17.89 1.82 5.12
N PRO A 462 18.76 2.57 5.82
CA PRO A 462 20.10 2.93 5.35
C PRO A 462 20.96 1.73 4.91
N THR A 463 20.91 0.62 5.67
CA THR A 463 21.69 -0.58 5.40
C THR A 463 21.36 -1.25 4.05
N LEU A 464 20.12 -1.12 3.56
CA LEU A 464 19.73 -1.66 2.25
C LEU A 464 20.28 -0.83 1.09
N TRP A 465 20.50 0.47 1.31
CA TRP A 465 21.13 1.35 0.34
C TRP A 465 22.64 1.12 0.28
N ASP A 466 23.27 0.86 1.43
CA ASP A 466 24.72 0.58 1.52
C ASP A 466 25.10 -0.67 0.71
N ALA A 467 24.21 -1.66 0.66
CA ALA A 467 24.37 -2.86 -0.15
C ALA A 467 24.23 -2.61 -1.67
N GLN A 468 23.89 -1.39 -2.10
CA GLN A 468 23.53 -1.04 -3.49
C GLN A 468 24.19 0.27 -3.95
N PRO A 469 25.54 0.38 -3.92
CA PRO A 469 26.25 1.63 -4.22
C PRO A 469 26.02 2.13 -5.65
N GLU A 470 25.84 1.24 -6.63
CA GLU A 470 25.54 1.62 -8.02
C GLU A 470 24.21 2.39 -8.14
N ARG A 471 23.21 2.03 -7.33
CA ARG A 471 21.91 2.71 -7.31
C ARG A 471 22.03 4.09 -6.68
N LEU A 472 22.83 4.23 -5.62
CA LEU A 472 23.15 5.52 -5.01
C LEU A 472 23.87 6.43 -6.02
N LEU A 473 24.92 5.94 -6.68
CA LEU A 473 25.62 6.71 -7.72
C LEU A 473 24.68 7.18 -8.83
N ARG A 474 23.77 6.30 -9.27
CA ARG A 474 22.75 6.66 -10.26
C ARG A 474 21.81 7.75 -9.74
N ILE A 475 21.37 7.68 -8.48
CA ILE A 475 20.53 8.73 -7.88
C ILE A 475 21.32 10.04 -7.80
N ALA A 476 22.54 10.03 -7.28
CA ALA A 476 23.39 11.23 -7.17
C ALA A 476 23.60 11.92 -8.53
N THR A 477 23.73 11.13 -9.60
CA THR A 477 23.98 11.64 -10.96
C THR A 477 22.71 12.14 -11.66
N LEU A 478 21.57 11.46 -11.47
CA LEU A 478 20.37 11.69 -12.28
C LEU A 478 19.23 12.39 -11.52
N ALA A 479 19.32 12.52 -10.20
CA ALA A 479 18.28 13.17 -9.41
C ALA A 479 18.15 14.65 -9.81
N ARG A 480 16.91 15.06 -10.03
CA ARG A 480 16.54 16.46 -10.35
C ARG A 480 15.84 17.15 -9.18
N ASN A 481 16.02 16.60 -7.98
CA ASN A 481 15.57 17.19 -6.73
C ASN A 481 16.73 17.16 -5.74
N HIS A 482 16.93 18.27 -5.03
CA HIS A 482 18.09 18.47 -4.17
C HIS A 482 18.19 17.44 -3.05
N ALA A 483 17.06 17.04 -2.48
CA ALA A 483 17.01 16.14 -1.34
C ALA A 483 17.50 14.72 -1.69
N ALA A 484 17.10 14.16 -2.83
CA ALA A 484 17.59 12.86 -3.29
C ALA A 484 19.06 12.90 -3.71
N ALA A 485 19.51 13.98 -4.37
CA ALA A 485 20.91 14.12 -4.75
C ALA A 485 21.82 14.18 -3.51
N ARG A 486 21.43 14.94 -2.47
CA ARG A 486 22.16 15.04 -1.20
C ARG A 486 22.17 13.72 -0.42
N PHE A 487 21.08 12.97 -0.44
CA PHE A 487 21.02 11.67 0.23
C PHE A 487 21.99 10.66 -0.40
N ALA A 488 22.16 10.72 -1.73
CA ALA A 488 22.91 9.73 -2.48
C ALA A 488 24.40 10.04 -2.67
N ALA A 489 24.82 11.27 -2.34
CA ALA A 489 26.21 11.74 -2.38
C ALA A 489 26.89 11.54 -1.02
#